data_AF-A0A4Y5MV25-F1
#
_entry.id   AF-A0A4Y5MV25-F1
#
_cell.length_a   1.000
_cell.length_b   1.000
_cell.length_c   1.000
_cell.angle_alpha   90.00
_cell.angle_beta   90.00
_cell.angle_gamma   90.00
#
_symmetry.space_group_name_H-M   'P 1'
#
loop_
_entity.id
_entity.type
_entity.pdbx_description
1 polymer ?
#
loop_
_entity_poly.entity_id
_entity_poly.type
_entity_poly.pdbx_seq_one_letter_code
_entity_poly.pdbx_strand_id
1 'polypeptide(L)'
;MNILLKFHLAVWLLVATALAKDIQSGTIVDWGTQNVGYGDIHIFSKAIWSIINNAASNFHGNIQIDKAGGLFVSVVNPKITLSATLMDLKYGFVNNGVVSFNAIKGYSNYLFKIMGNKFENNGDLFYSASGKGSAMSGIMSTDWHNNGHIQVYQEMKSDSYTYLGYDGKTAVNNGQVCFTNVNFKQRASILGAGCFTAQEKSSFYFMNTNLKISEDQIFYFANGESSIMAVGSTSNPQTFHVRGFGTTNGVANKIGLTAKLYNPTPGKSPFAYNARDGILTLYVGLYSQNFEIGTGYDYTKFQIVSDNSRGLPGIYLGAVQYNGPPPNPGMPPECKPCKAIPGIPGIDQPPATSYSIDTTTTLPKPTDEPTEVPEITTTQSSTTKKQPNIKTVTVQVTRTITETNYVTETDYIS
;
A
#
# COMPACT_ATOMS: atom_id res chain seq x y z
N MET A 1 -22.01 49.83 9.14
CA MET A 1 -21.52 48.55 9.67
C MET A 1 -22.07 47.34 8.90
N ASN A 2 -23.36 46.98 9.04
CA ASN A 2 -23.93 45.72 8.51
C ASN A 2 -23.73 45.48 6.98
N ILE A 3 -23.75 46.54 6.16
CA ILE A 3 -23.55 46.42 4.69
C ILE A 3 -22.08 46.12 4.33
N LEU A 4 -21.09 46.80 4.92
CA LEU A 4 -19.67 46.49 4.68
C LEU A 4 -19.32 45.07 5.12
N LEU A 5 -19.89 44.60 6.24
CA LEU A 5 -19.67 43.23 6.72
C LEU A 5 -20.16 42.20 5.69
N LYS A 6 -21.35 42.41 5.12
CA LYS A 6 -21.90 41.58 4.03
C LYS A 6 -21.08 41.66 2.75
N PHE A 7 -20.58 42.85 2.38
CA PHE A 7 -19.75 43.01 1.19
C PHE A 7 -18.39 42.31 1.35
N HIS A 8 -17.73 42.44 2.50
CA HIS A 8 -16.52 41.69 2.80
C HIS A 8 -16.76 40.18 2.83
N LEU A 9 -17.84 39.70 3.46
CA LEU A 9 -18.22 38.27 3.42
C LEU A 9 -18.41 37.76 1.99
N ALA A 10 -19.11 38.52 1.13
CA ALA A 10 -19.30 38.16 -0.28
C ALA A 10 -17.96 38.12 -1.06
N VAL A 11 -17.08 39.10 -0.86
CA VAL A 11 -15.75 39.13 -1.49
C VAL A 11 -14.87 37.96 -1.00
N TRP A 12 -14.84 37.67 0.30
CA TRP A 12 -14.09 36.53 0.83
C TRP A 12 -14.65 35.19 0.34
N LEU A 13 -15.97 35.06 0.20
CA LEU A 13 -16.60 33.85 -0.36
C LEU A 13 -16.22 33.66 -1.84
N LEU A 14 -16.27 34.74 -2.63
CA LEU A 14 -15.87 34.72 -4.05
C LEU A 14 -14.38 34.39 -4.24
N VAL A 15 -13.51 34.94 -3.38
CA VAL A 15 -12.08 34.61 -3.38
C VAL A 15 -11.84 33.15 -2.98
N ALA A 16 -12.59 32.60 -2.02
CA ALA A 16 -12.49 31.18 -1.67
C ALA A 16 -12.92 30.27 -2.84
N THR A 17 -14.03 30.59 -3.52
CA THR A 17 -14.48 29.83 -4.71
C THR A 17 -13.55 29.97 -5.92
N ALA A 18 -12.71 31.02 -5.98
CA ALA A 18 -11.71 31.20 -7.02
C ALA A 18 -10.39 30.45 -6.76
N LEU A 19 -10.25 29.83 -5.58
CA LEU A 19 -9.05 29.09 -5.15
C LEU A 19 -9.29 27.58 -4.99
N ALA A 20 -10.52 27.16 -4.69
CA ALA A 20 -10.89 25.75 -4.69
C ALA A 20 -10.84 25.13 -6.11
N LYS A 21 -10.49 23.84 -6.22
CA LYS A 21 -10.47 23.08 -7.48
C LYS A 21 -11.41 21.87 -7.42
N ASP A 22 -12.62 22.08 -7.94
CA ASP A 22 -13.66 21.08 -8.06
C ASP A 22 -13.55 20.30 -9.39
N ILE A 23 -13.53 18.97 -9.31
CA ILE A 23 -13.46 18.06 -10.46
C ILE A 23 -14.78 17.29 -10.53
N GLN A 24 -15.75 17.83 -11.27
CA GLN A 24 -17.16 17.37 -11.22
C GLN A 24 -17.46 16.12 -12.05
N SER A 25 -16.73 15.89 -13.16
CA SER A 25 -16.95 14.73 -14.05
C SER A 25 -15.76 14.45 -14.96
N GLY A 26 -15.74 13.28 -15.59
CA GLY A 26 -14.75 12.90 -16.62
C GLY A 26 -13.34 12.66 -16.05
N THR A 27 -12.35 12.66 -16.94
CA THR A 27 -10.93 12.49 -16.58
C THR A 27 -10.11 13.68 -17.05
N ILE A 28 -9.57 14.46 -16.12
CA ILE A 28 -8.62 15.55 -16.38
C ILE A 28 -7.20 15.01 -16.22
N VAL A 29 -6.33 15.28 -17.21
CA VAL A 29 -4.93 14.83 -17.22
C VAL A 29 -3.99 16.02 -17.40
N ASP A 30 -3.47 16.53 -16.29
CA ASP A 30 -2.56 17.67 -16.24
C ASP A 30 -1.10 17.18 -16.30
N TRP A 31 -0.31 17.69 -17.25
CA TRP A 31 1.07 17.24 -17.50
C TRP A 31 2.13 18.29 -17.13
N GLY A 32 3.31 17.83 -16.69
CA GLY A 32 4.48 18.66 -16.43
C GLY A 32 4.36 19.49 -15.15
N THR A 33 4.97 20.67 -15.12
CA THR A 33 4.89 21.60 -13.98
C THR A 33 3.47 22.09 -13.78
N GLN A 34 2.84 21.74 -12.66
CA GLN A 34 1.46 22.09 -12.34
C GLN A 34 1.38 22.76 -10.97
N ASN A 35 0.76 23.95 -10.93
CA ASN A 35 0.44 24.61 -9.67
C ASN A 35 -0.84 23.98 -9.09
N VAL A 36 -0.69 22.89 -8.34
CA VAL A 36 -1.82 22.18 -7.70
C VAL A 36 -2.47 22.97 -6.56
N GLY A 37 -1.84 24.07 -6.11
CA GLY A 37 -2.54 25.24 -5.59
C GLY A 37 -2.74 25.35 -4.08
N TYR A 38 -3.21 26.55 -3.72
CA TYR A 38 -3.80 26.90 -2.44
C TYR A 38 -5.31 26.93 -2.60
N GLY A 39 -6.05 26.32 -1.67
CA GLY A 39 -7.49 26.12 -1.76
C GLY A 39 -7.87 24.64 -1.69
N ASP A 40 -9.14 24.39 -1.40
CA ASP A 40 -9.66 23.04 -1.17
C ASP A 40 -9.89 22.30 -2.50
N ILE A 41 -9.78 20.97 -2.47
CA ILE A 41 -9.90 20.10 -3.65
C ILE A 41 -11.03 19.10 -3.41
N HIS A 42 -12.03 19.09 -4.30
CA HIS A 42 -13.13 18.12 -4.26
C HIS A 42 -13.21 17.37 -5.60
N ILE A 43 -12.93 16.08 -5.59
CA ILE A 43 -13.16 15.19 -6.74
C ILE A 43 -14.46 14.42 -6.52
N PHE A 44 -15.45 14.70 -7.37
CA PHE A 44 -16.79 14.14 -7.29
C PHE A 44 -16.83 12.68 -7.78
N SER A 45 -17.95 12.00 -7.53
CA SER A 45 -18.15 10.60 -7.94
C SER A 45 -18.01 10.43 -9.45
N LYS A 46 -17.25 9.40 -9.89
CA LYS A 46 -16.88 9.11 -11.29
C LYS A 46 -15.97 10.15 -11.97
N ALA A 47 -15.48 11.15 -11.24
CA ALA A 47 -14.51 12.11 -11.76
C ALA A 47 -13.07 11.70 -11.42
N ILE A 48 -12.13 11.97 -12.31
CA ILE A 48 -10.70 11.62 -12.13
C ILE A 48 -9.84 12.84 -12.43
N TRP A 49 -8.88 13.13 -11.55
CA TRP A 49 -7.80 14.06 -11.80
C TRP A 49 -6.46 13.30 -11.76
N SER A 50 -5.73 13.34 -12.87
CA SER A 50 -4.41 12.74 -13.02
C SER A 50 -3.37 13.84 -13.28
N ILE A 51 -2.32 13.87 -12.46
CA ILE A 51 -1.22 14.84 -12.51
C ILE A 51 0.05 14.05 -12.84
N ILE A 52 0.65 14.29 -14.01
CA ILE A 52 1.74 13.47 -14.54
C ILE A 52 3.02 14.30 -14.73
N ASN A 53 4.14 13.80 -14.20
CA ASN A 53 5.47 14.43 -14.25
C ASN A 53 5.56 15.81 -13.55
N ASN A 54 4.62 16.16 -12.68
CA ASN A 54 4.76 17.32 -11.81
C ASN A 54 5.69 17.01 -10.64
N ALA A 55 6.87 17.64 -10.58
CA ALA A 55 7.87 17.37 -9.54
C ALA A 55 7.40 17.72 -8.12
N ALA A 56 6.53 18.73 -7.98
CA ALA A 56 6.05 19.25 -6.70
C ALA A 56 4.53 19.43 -6.70
N SER A 57 3.81 18.34 -6.41
CA SER A 57 2.37 18.35 -6.16
C SER A 57 2.12 18.58 -4.67
N ASN A 58 2.30 19.82 -4.23
CA ASN A 58 2.11 20.24 -2.84
C ASN A 58 0.77 20.94 -2.70
N PHE A 59 -0.19 20.29 -2.05
CA PHE A 59 -1.56 20.75 -1.85
C PHE A 59 -1.66 21.62 -0.59
N HIS A 60 -2.36 22.75 -0.68
CA HIS A 60 -2.54 23.70 0.42
C HIS A 60 -4.02 24.05 0.69
N GLY A 61 -4.83 23.01 0.89
CA GLY A 61 -6.23 23.06 1.32
C GLY A 61 -6.73 21.71 1.84
N ASN A 62 -8.01 21.62 2.19
CA ASN A 62 -8.67 20.34 2.46
C ASN A 62 -8.76 19.51 1.17
N ILE A 63 -8.74 18.18 1.28
CA ILE A 63 -8.84 17.27 0.13
C ILE A 63 -9.97 16.27 0.37
N GLN A 64 -10.97 16.26 -0.52
CA GLN A 64 -12.08 15.31 -0.54
C GLN A 64 -12.12 14.54 -1.87
N ILE A 65 -12.19 13.22 -1.79
CA ILE A 65 -12.46 12.33 -2.93
C ILE A 65 -13.72 11.53 -2.61
N ASP A 66 -14.75 11.67 -3.45
CA ASP A 66 -16.01 10.95 -3.31
C ASP A 66 -15.91 9.50 -3.80
N LYS A 67 -16.94 8.71 -3.51
CA LYS A 67 -17.00 7.30 -3.92
C LYS A 67 -16.88 7.15 -5.45
N ALA A 68 -15.93 6.35 -5.88
CA ALA A 68 -15.54 6.19 -7.30
C ALA A 68 -15.02 7.47 -8.00
N GLY A 69 -14.67 8.52 -7.25
CA GLY A 69 -13.75 9.56 -7.72
C GLY A 69 -12.29 9.11 -7.61
N GLY A 70 -11.36 9.82 -8.26
CA GLY A 70 -9.94 9.43 -8.31
C GLY A 70 -8.93 10.59 -8.34
N LEU A 71 -7.95 10.60 -7.44
CA LEU A 71 -6.77 11.48 -7.48
C LEU A 71 -5.50 10.68 -7.77
N PHE A 72 -4.84 10.97 -8.89
CA PHE A 72 -3.61 10.31 -9.31
C PHE A 72 -2.50 11.33 -9.44
N VAL A 73 -1.37 11.09 -8.77
CA VAL A 73 -0.16 11.94 -8.85
C VAL A 73 1.02 11.04 -9.18
N SER A 74 1.54 11.16 -10.39
CA SER A 74 2.43 10.15 -10.97
C SER A 74 3.64 10.76 -11.68
N VAL A 75 4.73 9.99 -11.74
CA VAL A 75 5.90 10.32 -12.55
C VAL A 75 6.32 9.13 -13.40
N VAL A 76 6.56 9.39 -14.69
CA VAL A 76 6.97 8.42 -15.71
C VAL A 76 8.30 8.77 -16.37
N ASN A 77 9.00 9.78 -15.83
CA ASN A 77 10.32 10.21 -16.27
C ASN A 77 11.36 9.96 -15.17
N PRO A 78 12.40 9.13 -15.40
CA PRO A 78 13.40 8.78 -14.38
C PRO A 78 14.32 9.95 -13.99
N LYS A 79 14.19 11.13 -14.61
CA LYS A 79 14.89 12.37 -14.22
C LYS A 79 14.11 13.25 -13.24
N ILE A 80 12.86 12.88 -12.90
CA ILE A 80 11.97 13.71 -12.06
C ILE A 80 11.76 13.02 -10.70
N THR A 81 12.18 13.69 -9.63
CA THR A 81 11.80 13.38 -8.25
C THR A 81 10.35 13.79 -8.03
N LEU A 82 9.50 12.92 -7.50
CA LEU A 82 8.11 13.24 -7.18
C LEU A 82 7.94 13.57 -5.69
N SER A 83 7.49 14.79 -5.42
CA SER A 83 6.84 15.19 -4.17
C SER A 83 5.33 15.25 -4.38
N ALA A 84 4.57 14.49 -3.59
CA ALA A 84 3.11 14.53 -3.55
C ALA A 84 2.69 14.66 -2.07
N THR A 85 2.26 15.87 -1.68
CA THR A 85 2.15 16.21 -0.26
C THR A 85 0.97 17.11 0.11
N LEU A 86 0.46 16.91 1.33
CA LEU A 86 -0.32 17.84 2.13
C LEU A 86 0.43 17.97 3.46
N MET A 87 0.90 19.17 3.84
CA MET A 87 1.78 19.38 5.00
C MET A 87 1.39 20.58 5.86
N ASP A 88 0.12 20.66 6.23
CA ASP A 88 -0.40 21.73 7.08
C ASP A 88 -1.44 21.17 8.06
N LEU A 89 -1.14 21.27 9.36
CA LEU A 89 -1.91 20.67 10.45
C LEU A 89 -3.32 21.25 10.63
N LYS A 90 -3.74 22.23 9.82
CA LYS A 90 -5.11 22.80 9.84
C LYS A 90 -6.06 22.22 8.79
N TYR A 91 -5.56 21.47 7.80
CA TYR A 91 -6.38 20.91 6.71
C TYR A 91 -6.68 19.41 6.93
N GLY A 92 -7.83 18.96 6.43
CA GLY A 92 -8.27 17.57 6.48
C GLY A 92 -8.11 16.84 5.15
N PHE A 93 -7.94 15.51 5.23
CA PHE A 93 -7.93 14.60 4.08
C PHE A 93 -9.02 13.54 4.24
N VAL A 94 -9.92 13.42 3.25
CA VAL A 94 -11.04 12.46 3.24
C VAL A 94 -11.07 11.72 1.90
N ASN A 95 -10.85 10.40 1.91
CA ASN A 95 -10.88 9.56 0.73
C ASN A 95 -11.97 8.48 0.81
N ASN A 96 -12.95 8.55 -0.07
CA ASN A 96 -13.96 7.52 -0.31
C ASN A 96 -13.81 6.83 -1.69
N GLY A 97 -12.86 7.30 -2.50
CA GLY A 97 -12.59 6.84 -3.87
C GLY A 97 -11.24 6.15 -3.99
N VAL A 98 -10.43 6.56 -4.96
CA VAL A 98 -9.05 6.07 -5.16
C VAL A 98 -8.07 7.25 -5.10
N VAL A 99 -6.98 7.10 -4.34
CA VAL A 99 -5.84 8.03 -4.37
C VAL A 99 -4.56 7.26 -4.63
N SER A 100 -3.77 7.66 -5.62
CA SER A 100 -2.52 6.98 -5.98
C SER A 100 -1.38 7.96 -6.21
N PHE A 101 -0.34 7.87 -5.38
CA PHE A 101 0.92 8.58 -5.55
C PHE A 101 1.96 7.56 -6.07
N ASN A 102 2.41 7.73 -7.32
CA ASN A 102 3.20 6.72 -8.04
C ASN A 102 4.53 7.27 -8.60
N ALA A 103 5.64 6.84 -8.00
CA ALA A 103 7.01 7.14 -8.37
C ALA A 103 7.83 5.89 -8.79
N ILE A 104 7.18 4.81 -9.25
CA ILE A 104 7.88 3.60 -9.72
C ILE A 104 8.78 3.92 -10.92
N LYS A 105 8.26 4.69 -11.87
CA LYS A 105 8.94 5.12 -13.12
C LYS A 105 9.66 6.49 -12.97
N GLY A 106 9.83 6.98 -11.74
CA GLY A 106 10.45 8.27 -11.41
C GLY A 106 11.95 8.18 -11.09
N TYR A 107 12.50 9.30 -10.58
CA TYR A 107 13.84 9.30 -9.96
C TYR A 107 13.87 8.40 -8.71
N SER A 108 15.08 8.08 -8.22
CA SER A 108 15.29 7.10 -7.13
C SER A 108 14.68 7.52 -5.78
N ASN A 109 14.61 8.83 -5.51
CA ASN A 109 14.05 9.42 -4.30
C ASN A 109 12.63 9.95 -4.54
N TYR A 110 11.80 10.01 -3.49
CA TYR A 110 10.45 10.58 -3.52
C TYR A 110 10.03 11.09 -2.13
N LEU A 111 8.95 11.89 -2.09
CA LEU A 111 8.31 12.37 -0.86
C LEU A 111 6.78 12.21 -0.97
N PHE A 112 6.21 11.29 -0.20
CA PHE A 112 4.76 11.10 -0.11
C PHE A 112 4.29 11.39 1.32
N LYS A 113 3.55 12.47 1.53
CA LYS A 113 3.15 12.86 2.89
C LYS A 113 1.78 13.48 2.95
N ILE A 114 0.85 12.85 3.66
CA ILE A 114 -0.40 13.46 4.10
C ILE A 114 -0.24 13.79 5.58
N MET A 115 -0.36 15.06 5.95
CA MET A 115 -0.22 15.56 7.31
C MET A 115 -1.19 16.74 7.50
N GLY A 116 -2.16 16.54 8.39
CA GLY A 116 -3.29 17.44 8.57
C GLY A 116 -3.91 17.35 9.97
N ASN A 117 -5.03 18.05 10.21
CA ASN A 117 -5.81 17.84 11.44
C ASN A 117 -6.47 16.46 11.42
N LYS A 118 -7.05 16.10 10.27
CA LYS A 118 -7.83 14.87 10.02
C LYS A 118 -7.27 14.06 8.86
N PHE A 119 -7.33 12.74 8.98
CA PHE A 119 -7.21 11.77 7.89
C PHE A 119 -8.32 10.72 8.04
N GLU A 120 -9.17 10.57 7.02
CA GLU A 120 -10.20 9.55 6.95
C GLU A 120 -10.12 8.82 5.61
N ASN A 121 -9.80 7.53 5.65
CA ASN A 121 -9.72 6.68 4.46
C ASN A 121 -10.73 5.55 4.51
N ASN A 122 -11.80 5.69 3.73
CA ASN A 122 -12.83 4.68 3.49
C ASN A 122 -12.67 4.00 2.12
N GLY A 123 -11.98 4.67 1.19
CA GLY A 123 -11.59 4.16 -0.13
C GLY A 123 -10.21 3.50 -0.16
N ASP A 124 -9.55 3.57 -1.31
CA ASP A 124 -8.22 3.00 -1.54
C ASP A 124 -7.15 4.09 -1.65
N LEU A 125 -6.04 3.93 -0.93
CA LEU A 125 -4.88 4.83 -0.96
C LEU A 125 -3.61 4.04 -1.31
N PHE A 126 -2.87 4.48 -2.32
CA PHE A 126 -1.64 3.84 -2.81
C PHE A 126 -0.45 4.80 -2.75
N TYR A 127 0.60 4.41 -2.03
CA TYR A 127 1.92 5.02 -2.07
C TYR A 127 2.88 4.02 -2.73
N SER A 128 3.32 4.29 -3.96
CA SER A 128 4.05 3.32 -4.79
C SER A 128 5.34 3.91 -5.36
N ALA A 129 6.47 3.23 -5.22
CA ALA A 129 7.76 3.75 -5.70
C ALA A 129 8.75 2.64 -6.10
N SER A 130 9.91 3.04 -6.65
CA SER A 130 10.97 2.09 -7.00
C SER A 130 11.73 1.57 -5.76
N GLY A 131 11.95 2.39 -4.73
CA GLY A 131 12.82 2.04 -3.60
C GLY A 131 14.32 1.94 -3.95
N LYS A 132 14.72 2.49 -5.11
CA LYS A 132 16.13 2.56 -5.54
C LYS A 132 16.94 3.57 -4.71
N GLY A 133 16.29 4.60 -4.19
CA GLY A 133 16.86 5.62 -3.31
C GLY A 133 16.26 5.61 -1.91
N SER A 134 16.60 6.62 -1.12
CA SER A 134 16.02 6.84 0.21
C SER A 134 14.93 7.91 0.13
N ALA A 135 13.81 7.66 0.79
CA ALA A 135 12.58 8.44 0.65
C ALA A 135 11.84 8.57 1.97
N MET A 136 10.92 9.54 2.03
CA MET A 136 10.01 9.71 3.16
C MET A 136 8.58 9.41 2.72
N SER A 137 7.93 8.54 3.49
CA SER A 137 6.50 8.25 3.35
C SER A 137 5.79 8.41 4.70
N GLY A 138 4.62 9.03 4.73
CA GLY A 138 3.87 9.14 5.98
C GLY A 138 2.45 9.67 5.86
N ILE A 139 1.56 9.13 6.68
CA ILE A 139 0.17 9.56 6.82
C ILE A 139 -0.03 9.96 8.28
N MET A 140 0.23 11.23 8.57
CA MET A 140 0.53 11.77 9.90
C MET A 140 -0.43 12.89 10.30
N SER A 141 -1.70 12.55 10.48
CA SER A 141 -2.73 13.46 11.00
C SER A 141 -3.01 13.23 12.50
N THR A 142 -3.49 14.25 13.19
CA THR A 142 -3.78 14.20 14.63
C THR A 142 -5.06 13.42 14.97
N ASP A 143 -6.05 13.50 14.09
CA ASP A 143 -7.20 12.61 13.96
C ASP A 143 -6.93 11.70 12.74
N TRP A 144 -6.93 10.39 12.93
CA TRP A 144 -6.51 9.42 11.90
C TRP A 144 -7.36 8.15 11.97
N HIS A 145 -8.08 7.89 10.89
CA HIS A 145 -8.97 6.75 10.72
C HIS A 145 -8.77 6.08 9.35
N ASN A 146 -8.58 4.76 9.35
CA ASN A 146 -8.63 3.93 8.14
C ASN A 146 -9.68 2.82 8.31
N ASN A 147 -10.69 2.83 7.44
CA ASN A 147 -11.69 1.75 7.30
C ASN A 147 -11.55 1.04 5.93
N GLY A 148 -10.89 1.68 4.96
CA GLY A 148 -10.66 1.19 3.60
C GLY A 148 -9.34 0.44 3.44
N HIS A 149 -8.64 0.68 2.32
CA HIS A 149 -7.34 0.06 2.00
C HIS A 149 -6.22 1.10 1.92
N ILE A 150 -5.05 0.76 2.48
CA ILE A 150 -3.80 1.50 2.31
C ILE A 150 -2.73 0.53 1.80
N GLN A 151 -2.17 0.78 0.61
CA GLN A 151 -1.05 0.04 0.04
C GLN A 151 0.20 0.92 0.04
N VAL A 152 1.30 0.43 0.62
CA VAL A 152 2.61 1.08 0.59
C VAL A 152 3.63 0.14 -0.03
N TYR A 153 4.10 0.46 -1.22
CA TYR A 153 4.83 -0.44 -2.10
C TYR A 153 6.19 0.13 -2.53
N GLN A 154 7.23 -0.71 -2.48
CA GLN A 154 8.47 -0.50 -3.21
C GLN A 154 8.80 -1.70 -4.13
N GLU A 155 9.27 -1.42 -5.35
CA GLU A 155 9.77 -2.43 -6.29
C GLU A 155 10.96 -3.21 -5.69
N MET A 156 11.85 -2.54 -4.96
CA MET A 156 12.90 -3.14 -4.15
C MET A 156 13.00 -2.49 -2.77
N LYS A 157 13.39 -3.24 -1.74
CA LYS A 157 13.50 -2.71 -0.38
C LYS A 157 14.61 -1.68 -0.24
N SER A 158 14.25 -0.49 0.27
CA SER A 158 15.17 0.58 0.67
C SER A 158 15.36 0.64 2.20
N ASP A 159 16.19 1.59 2.65
CA ASP A 159 16.34 1.95 4.07
C ASP A 159 15.24 2.92 4.56
N SER A 160 14.26 3.22 3.70
CA SER A 160 13.18 4.16 3.97
C SER A 160 12.19 3.60 5.01
N TYR A 161 11.49 4.52 5.68
CA TYR A 161 10.43 4.23 6.63
C TYR A 161 9.10 4.87 6.23
N THR A 162 8.00 4.19 6.59
CA THR A 162 6.64 4.73 6.59
C THR A 162 6.15 4.94 8.02
N TYR A 163 5.46 6.05 8.23
CA TYR A 163 4.86 6.46 9.50
C TYR A 163 3.34 6.62 9.35
N LEU A 164 2.57 6.14 10.33
CA LEU A 164 1.10 6.24 10.35
C LEU A 164 0.64 6.81 11.69
N GLY A 165 -0.33 7.72 11.65
CA GLY A 165 -0.67 8.60 12.77
C GLY A 165 0.39 9.69 13.01
N TYR A 166 0.02 10.73 13.75
CA TYR A 166 0.97 11.74 14.23
C TYR A 166 1.78 11.21 15.44
N ASP A 167 3.03 11.62 15.58
CA ASP A 167 3.94 11.18 16.64
C ASP A 167 3.33 11.39 18.04
N GLY A 168 3.27 10.33 18.86
CA GLY A 168 2.69 10.35 20.20
C GLY A 168 1.15 10.46 20.25
N LYS A 169 0.45 10.37 19.10
CA LYS A 169 -1.02 10.32 19.01
C LYS A 169 -1.50 8.89 18.73
N THR A 170 -2.70 8.76 18.17
CA THR A 170 -3.36 7.49 17.86
C THR A 170 -3.72 7.43 16.38
N ALA A 171 -3.57 6.25 15.78
CA ALA A 171 -4.08 5.87 14.48
C ALA A 171 -5.12 4.76 14.68
N VAL A 172 -6.37 4.98 14.28
CA VAL A 172 -7.44 3.97 14.35
C VAL A 172 -7.56 3.24 13.01
N ASN A 173 -7.15 1.97 12.96
CA ASN A 173 -7.24 1.12 11.79
C ASN A 173 -8.31 0.03 11.98
N ASN A 174 -9.43 0.13 11.26
CA ASN A 174 -10.42 -0.95 11.08
C ASN A 174 -10.38 -1.52 9.64
N GLY A 175 -9.50 -0.97 8.81
CA GLY A 175 -9.28 -1.37 7.42
C GLY A 175 -8.08 -2.28 7.23
N GLN A 176 -7.66 -2.40 5.97
CA GLN A 176 -6.45 -3.10 5.58
C GLN A 176 -5.32 -2.10 5.35
N VAL A 177 -4.14 -2.40 5.90
CA VAL A 177 -2.87 -1.74 5.56
C VAL A 177 -1.92 -2.82 5.04
N CYS A 178 -1.27 -2.58 3.90
CA CYS A 178 -0.37 -3.53 3.24
C CYS A 178 0.97 -2.87 2.92
N PHE A 179 2.06 -3.57 3.25
CA PHE A 179 3.42 -3.13 3.00
C PHE A 179 4.15 -4.14 2.12
N THR A 180 4.69 -3.69 0.98
CA THR A 180 5.49 -4.53 0.07
C THR A 180 6.90 -3.96 -0.02
N ASN A 181 7.91 -4.72 0.42
CA ASN A 181 9.32 -4.30 0.55
C ASN A 181 9.59 -3.05 1.43
N VAL A 182 8.68 -2.67 2.35
CA VAL A 182 8.74 -1.40 3.09
C VAL A 182 8.93 -1.62 4.60
N ASN A 183 9.65 -0.70 5.27
CA ASN A 183 9.70 -0.66 6.73
C ASN A 183 8.58 0.23 7.28
N PHE A 184 7.66 -0.33 8.06
CA PHE A 184 6.76 0.46 8.91
C PHE A 184 7.43 0.70 10.27
N LYS A 185 7.39 1.94 10.77
CA LYS A 185 7.94 2.28 12.08
C LYS A 185 6.91 3.01 12.92
N GLN A 186 6.54 2.38 14.03
CA GLN A 186 5.53 2.89 14.95
C GLN A 186 6.00 4.18 15.63
N ARG A 187 5.19 5.24 15.51
CA ARG A 187 5.32 6.48 16.29
C ARG A 187 4.02 6.95 16.95
N ALA A 188 2.88 6.39 16.53
CA ALA A 188 1.58 6.53 17.15
C ALA A 188 1.15 5.22 17.82
N SER A 189 0.17 5.29 18.73
CA SER A 189 -0.59 4.11 19.16
C SER A 189 -1.49 3.64 18.00
N ILE A 190 -1.65 2.32 17.82
CA ILE A 190 -2.43 1.70 16.74
C ILE A 190 -3.65 1.01 17.35
N LEU A 191 -4.83 1.61 17.23
CA LEU A 191 -6.09 1.10 17.79
C LEU A 191 -7.08 0.65 16.70
N GLY A 192 -8.18 0.00 17.08
CA GLY A 192 -9.15 -0.59 16.15
C GLY A 192 -8.91 -2.08 15.90
N ALA A 193 -9.73 -2.68 15.04
CA ALA A 193 -9.78 -4.13 14.78
C ALA A 193 -9.48 -4.50 13.31
N GLY A 194 -8.45 -3.87 12.75
CA GLY A 194 -8.03 -4.05 11.35
C GLY A 194 -6.80 -4.96 11.20
N CYS A 195 -6.23 -4.95 9.98
CA CYS A 195 -5.07 -5.78 9.64
C CYS A 195 -3.91 -4.98 9.05
N PHE A 196 -2.70 -5.36 9.44
CA PHE A 196 -1.40 -4.91 8.93
C PHE A 196 -0.67 -6.08 8.26
N THR A 197 -0.66 -6.14 6.93
CA THR A 197 -0.01 -7.22 6.16
C THR A 197 1.39 -6.80 5.71
N ALA A 198 2.40 -7.60 6.04
CA ALA A 198 3.74 -7.53 5.48
C ALA A 198 3.89 -8.53 4.32
N GLN A 199 4.38 -8.04 3.18
CA GLN A 199 4.67 -8.80 1.97
C GLN A 199 6.13 -8.59 1.55
N GLU A 200 6.74 -9.62 0.96
CA GLU A 200 8.15 -9.63 0.59
C GLU A 200 9.04 -9.23 1.77
N LYS A 201 10.06 -8.40 1.54
CA LYS A 201 11.06 -8.03 2.54
C LYS A 201 10.53 -7.02 3.58
N SER A 202 9.23 -6.76 3.66
CA SER A 202 8.65 -5.74 4.57
C SER A 202 8.94 -6.03 6.04
N SER A 203 9.19 -4.98 6.83
CA SER A 203 9.44 -5.14 8.26
C SER A 203 8.66 -4.15 9.11
N PHE A 204 8.20 -4.58 10.28
CA PHE A 204 7.52 -3.75 11.26
C PHE A 204 8.43 -3.46 12.45
N TYR A 205 8.54 -2.19 12.85
CA TYR A 205 9.40 -1.74 13.95
C TYR A 205 8.56 -1.06 15.05
N PHE A 206 8.35 -1.79 16.15
CA PHE A 206 7.58 -1.35 17.33
C PHE A 206 8.52 -0.82 18.43
N MET A 207 8.90 0.45 18.31
CA MET A 207 10.04 1.03 19.03
C MET A 207 9.73 1.66 20.41
N ASN A 208 8.48 1.66 20.87
CA ASN A 208 8.10 2.30 22.14
C ASN A 208 6.92 1.57 22.79
N THR A 209 7.19 0.85 23.89
CA THR A 209 6.22 0.05 24.64
C THR A 209 5.10 0.85 25.32
N ASN A 210 5.22 2.18 25.38
CA ASN A 210 4.15 3.08 25.85
C ASN A 210 3.10 3.38 24.77
N LEU A 211 3.45 3.23 23.48
CA LEU A 211 2.49 3.36 22.39
C LEU A 211 1.67 2.08 22.32
N LYS A 212 0.37 2.18 22.56
CA LYS A 212 -0.51 1.01 22.59
C LYS A 212 -0.78 0.47 21.19
N ILE A 213 -0.77 -0.84 21.06
CA ILE A 213 -1.34 -1.57 19.94
C ILE A 213 -2.57 -2.29 20.49
N SER A 214 -3.72 -2.24 19.80
CA SER A 214 -4.91 -2.99 20.24
C SER A 214 -4.65 -4.50 20.08
N GLU A 215 -5.13 -5.29 21.04
CA GLU A 215 -5.12 -6.75 20.93
C GLU A 215 -6.02 -7.21 19.75
N ASP A 216 -6.96 -6.37 19.26
CA ASP A 216 -7.75 -6.63 18.05
C ASP A 216 -7.00 -6.36 16.72
N GLN A 217 -5.77 -5.82 16.74
CA GLN A 217 -4.98 -5.62 15.51
C GLN A 217 -4.21 -6.88 15.11
N ILE A 218 -4.40 -7.32 13.88
CA ILE A 218 -3.68 -8.48 13.33
C ILE A 218 -2.49 -8.03 12.47
N PHE A 219 -1.30 -8.54 12.80
CA PHE A 219 -0.08 -8.39 12.01
C PHE A 219 0.18 -9.68 11.21
N TYR A 220 -0.05 -9.63 9.90
CA TYR A 220 0.01 -10.81 9.05
C TYR A 220 1.28 -10.83 8.19
N PHE A 221 2.09 -11.89 8.33
CA PHE A 221 3.15 -12.20 7.37
C PHE A 221 2.58 -12.99 6.20
N ALA A 222 2.51 -12.37 5.02
CA ALA A 222 2.03 -13.04 3.81
C ALA A 222 3.07 -14.00 3.21
N ASN A 223 4.35 -13.87 3.54
CA ASN A 223 5.41 -14.78 3.09
C ASN A 223 6.61 -14.85 4.07
N GLY A 224 7.68 -15.52 3.64
CA GLY A 224 8.85 -15.86 4.45
C GLY A 224 9.95 -14.80 4.56
N GLU A 225 9.85 -13.64 3.90
CA GLU A 225 10.94 -12.63 3.91
C GLU A 225 10.68 -11.41 4.82
N SER A 226 9.52 -11.37 5.48
CA SER A 226 9.13 -10.27 6.36
C SER A 226 9.66 -10.41 7.80
N SER A 227 9.69 -9.31 8.57
CA SER A 227 10.05 -9.35 10.00
C SER A 227 9.30 -8.40 10.92
N ILE A 228 9.25 -8.71 12.21
CA ILE A 228 8.85 -7.80 13.30
C ILE A 228 10.04 -7.63 14.25
N MET A 229 10.38 -6.38 14.56
CA MET A 229 11.37 -6.04 15.59
C MET A 229 10.73 -5.09 16.62
N ALA A 230 10.75 -5.48 17.90
CA ALA A 230 10.11 -4.74 18.99
C ALA A 230 11.04 -4.36 20.14
N VAL A 231 10.66 -3.37 20.94
CA VAL A 231 11.27 -3.08 22.24
C VAL A 231 10.53 -3.87 23.33
N GLY A 232 11.25 -4.45 24.28
CA GLY A 232 10.67 -5.17 25.42
C GLY A 232 10.27 -4.26 26.59
N SER A 233 9.45 -4.79 27.49
CA SER A 233 8.94 -4.15 28.70
C SER A 233 9.30 -4.95 29.95
N THR A 234 9.52 -4.27 31.08
CA THR A 234 9.78 -4.89 32.40
C THR A 234 8.53 -4.94 33.29
N SER A 235 7.53 -4.09 33.05
CA SER A 235 6.38 -3.88 33.94
C SER A 235 5.06 -4.36 33.35
N ASN A 236 4.88 -4.25 32.03
CA ASN A 236 3.71 -4.71 31.31
C ASN A 236 4.06 -4.88 29.81
N PRO A 237 4.48 -6.07 29.35
CA PRO A 237 4.60 -6.35 27.92
C PRO A 237 3.21 -6.44 27.29
N GLN A 238 3.01 -5.72 26.18
CA GLN A 238 1.80 -5.87 25.35
C GLN A 238 1.81 -7.25 24.68
N THR A 239 0.68 -7.71 24.13
CA THR A 239 0.68 -8.90 23.26
C THR A 239 0.36 -8.47 21.83
N PHE A 240 1.25 -8.76 20.89
CA PHE A 240 1.00 -8.47 19.48
C PHE A 240 0.45 -9.73 18.80
N HIS A 241 -0.74 -9.66 18.21
CA HIS A 241 -1.34 -10.78 17.51
C HIS A 241 -0.74 -10.90 16.10
N VAL A 242 0.00 -11.99 15.87
CA VAL A 242 0.77 -12.24 14.64
C VAL A 242 0.23 -13.49 13.94
N ARG A 243 0.15 -13.45 12.62
CA ARG A 243 -0.35 -14.56 11.78
C ARG A 243 0.64 -14.86 10.66
N GLY A 244 0.74 -16.12 10.26
CA GLY A 244 1.67 -16.56 9.21
C GLY A 244 3.15 -16.66 9.63
N PHE A 245 3.45 -16.69 10.93
CA PHE A 245 4.83 -16.86 11.40
C PHE A 245 5.36 -18.27 11.03
N GLY A 246 6.54 -18.34 10.42
CA GLY A 246 7.15 -19.60 9.97
C GLY A 246 7.89 -19.53 8.64
N THR A 247 8.15 -20.72 8.10
CA THR A 247 8.84 -20.94 6.82
C THR A 247 7.84 -21.11 5.68
N THR A 248 7.92 -20.23 4.68
CA THR A 248 7.12 -20.30 3.44
C THR A 248 8.08 -20.36 2.26
N ASN A 249 7.90 -21.34 1.36
CA ASN A 249 8.76 -21.57 0.19
C ASN A 249 10.28 -21.67 0.51
N GLY A 250 10.62 -22.22 1.69
CA GLY A 250 12.00 -22.39 2.15
C GLY A 250 12.62 -21.17 2.82
N VAL A 251 11.93 -20.04 2.93
CA VAL A 251 12.41 -18.83 3.62
C VAL A 251 11.57 -18.58 4.88
N ALA A 252 12.21 -18.20 5.98
CA ALA A 252 11.58 -18.08 7.29
C ALA A 252 11.50 -16.62 7.76
N ASN A 253 10.27 -16.17 8.03
CA ASN A 253 10.03 -14.83 8.58
C ASN A 253 10.42 -14.78 10.07
N LYS A 254 10.61 -13.56 10.59
CA LYS A 254 11.32 -13.34 11.87
C LYS A 254 10.51 -12.49 12.84
N ILE A 255 10.55 -12.86 14.11
CA ILE A 255 10.05 -12.06 15.22
C ILE A 255 11.21 -11.86 16.19
N GLY A 256 11.54 -10.61 16.53
CA GLY A 256 12.71 -10.29 17.33
C GLY A 256 12.59 -9.01 18.15
N LEU A 257 13.64 -8.74 18.92
CA LEU A 257 13.78 -7.57 19.78
C LEU A 257 15.01 -6.74 19.40
N THR A 258 15.00 -5.45 19.76
CA THR A 258 16.06 -4.47 19.43
C THR A 258 17.41 -4.71 20.14
N ALA A 259 17.63 -5.89 20.71
CA ALA A 259 18.85 -6.31 21.39
C ALA A 259 18.97 -7.84 21.33
N LYS A 260 20.20 -8.36 21.50
CA LYS A 260 20.47 -9.80 21.55
C LYS A 260 19.57 -10.48 22.59
N LEU A 261 18.91 -11.57 22.21
CA LEU A 261 18.04 -12.31 23.11
C LEU A 261 18.87 -13.09 24.15
N TYR A 262 18.48 -12.95 25.43
CA TYR A 262 19.04 -13.72 26.55
C TYR A 262 18.02 -13.81 27.69
N ASN A 263 17.92 -14.97 28.35
CA ASN A 263 17.07 -15.11 29.53
C ASN A 263 17.78 -14.52 30.77
N PRO A 264 17.08 -13.85 31.69
CA PRO A 264 17.68 -13.38 32.95
C PRO A 264 18.03 -14.52 33.90
N THR A 265 17.43 -15.71 33.74
CA THR A 265 17.75 -16.93 34.49
C THR A 265 18.82 -17.74 33.76
N PRO A 266 19.98 -18.03 34.37
CA PRO A 266 20.99 -18.89 33.77
C PRO A 266 20.45 -20.25 33.33
N GLY A 267 20.87 -20.72 32.14
CA GLY A 267 20.45 -22.02 31.58
C GLY A 267 19.01 -22.09 31.05
N LYS A 268 18.23 -20.99 31.06
CA LYS A 268 16.90 -20.94 30.44
C LYS A 268 16.97 -20.41 28.99
N SER A 269 16.04 -20.86 28.16
CA SER A 269 15.89 -20.39 26.78
C SER A 269 15.57 -18.89 26.73
N PRO A 270 16.15 -18.12 25.79
CA PRO A 270 15.87 -16.69 25.65
C PRO A 270 14.54 -16.39 24.93
N PHE A 271 13.77 -17.45 24.63
CA PHE A 271 12.35 -17.38 24.28
C PHE A 271 11.58 -18.48 25.03
N ALA A 272 10.28 -18.31 25.17
CA ALA A 272 9.35 -19.36 25.61
C ALA A 272 8.13 -19.36 24.70
N TYR A 273 7.53 -20.52 24.46
CA TYR A 273 6.27 -20.63 23.71
C TYR A 273 5.25 -21.43 24.52
N ASN A 274 4.09 -20.82 24.73
CA ASN A 274 2.96 -21.38 25.46
C ASN A 274 1.98 -22.02 24.47
N ALA A 275 2.07 -23.34 24.31
CA ALA A 275 1.28 -24.10 23.35
C ALA A 275 -0.24 -24.12 23.62
N ARG A 276 -0.70 -23.73 24.83
CA ARG A 276 -2.13 -23.60 25.15
C ARG A 276 -2.70 -22.30 24.58
N ASP A 277 -1.97 -21.20 24.77
CA ASP A 277 -2.46 -19.84 24.49
C ASP A 277 -1.91 -19.24 23.18
N GLY A 278 -1.00 -19.95 22.49
CA GLY A 278 -0.37 -19.48 21.24
C GLY A 278 0.73 -18.43 21.42
N ILE A 279 1.10 -18.09 22.65
CA ILE A 279 1.99 -16.95 22.95
C ILE A 279 3.47 -17.37 22.90
N LEU A 280 4.23 -16.73 22.01
CA LEU A 280 5.69 -16.66 22.00
C LEU A 280 6.14 -15.43 22.80
N THR A 281 6.89 -15.64 23.89
CA THR A 281 7.55 -14.57 24.66
C THR A 281 9.04 -14.55 24.35
N LEU A 282 9.59 -13.39 24.00
CA LEU A 282 11.02 -13.17 23.80
C LEU A 282 11.62 -12.39 24.98
N TYR A 283 12.88 -12.67 25.34
CA TYR A 283 13.58 -12.07 26.50
C TYR A 283 14.89 -11.37 26.13
N VAL A 284 15.11 -10.20 26.74
CA VAL A 284 16.39 -9.47 26.80
C VAL A 284 16.63 -9.14 28.27
N GLY A 285 17.07 -10.14 29.02
CA GLY A 285 17.18 -10.05 30.48
C GLY A 285 15.82 -9.76 31.11
N LEU A 286 15.74 -8.72 31.94
CA LEU A 286 14.50 -8.33 32.62
C LEU A 286 13.40 -7.80 31.67
N TYR A 287 13.75 -7.45 30.43
CA TYR A 287 12.79 -6.99 29.41
C TYR A 287 12.20 -8.20 28.66
N SER A 288 10.89 -8.19 28.47
CA SER A 288 10.17 -9.21 27.71
C SER A 288 9.17 -8.60 26.73
N GLN A 289 8.74 -9.36 25.73
CA GLN A 289 7.66 -8.96 24.82
C GLN A 289 6.91 -10.20 24.33
N ASN A 290 5.58 -10.11 24.25
CA ASN A 290 4.70 -11.21 23.85
C ASN A 290 4.23 -11.05 22.41
N PHE A 291 4.11 -12.19 21.71
CA PHE A 291 3.56 -12.30 20.37
C PHE A 291 2.64 -13.51 20.36
N GLU A 292 1.34 -13.33 20.15
CA GLU A 292 0.39 -14.44 19.99
C GLU A 292 0.44 -14.88 18.53
N ILE A 293 1.09 -16.02 18.26
CA ILE A 293 1.45 -16.48 16.91
C ILE A 293 0.49 -17.56 16.35
N GLY A 294 -0.50 -17.96 17.14
CA GLY A 294 -1.35 -19.13 16.95
C GLY A 294 -0.86 -20.35 17.75
N THR A 295 -1.75 -21.31 17.97
CA THR A 295 -1.42 -22.62 18.58
C THR A 295 -0.79 -23.58 17.56
N GLY A 296 -0.31 -24.74 18.02
CA GLY A 296 0.17 -25.83 17.14
C GLY A 296 1.65 -25.79 16.71
N TYR A 297 2.44 -24.81 17.14
CA TYR A 297 3.87 -24.78 16.82
C TYR A 297 4.67 -25.84 17.59
N ASP A 298 5.62 -26.48 16.90
CA ASP A 298 6.56 -27.43 17.47
C ASP A 298 7.75 -26.71 18.11
N TYR A 299 7.90 -26.80 19.43
CA TYR A 299 8.97 -26.13 20.18
C TYR A 299 10.38 -26.44 19.65
N THR A 300 10.61 -27.61 19.05
CA THR A 300 11.93 -28.02 18.53
C THR A 300 12.36 -27.29 17.26
N LYS A 301 11.42 -26.64 16.56
CA LYS A 301 11.67 -25.95 15.27
C LYS A 301 11.92 -24.44 15.41
N PHE A 302 11.85 -23.87 16.61
CA PHE A 302 12.20 -22.47 16.85
C PHE A 302 13.72 -22.32 16.90
N GLN A 303 14.27 -21.38 16.12
CA GLN A 303 15.71 -21.10 16.06
C GLN A 303 15.99 -19.62 16.32
N ILE A 304 16.95 -19.36 17.23
CA ILE A 304 17.46 -18.01 17.49
C ILE A 304 18.39 -17.61 16.34
N VAL A 305 18.14 -16.45 15.73
CA VAL A 305 18.83 -15.94 14.55
C VAL A 305 19.05 -14.44 14.65
N SER A 306 19.93 -13.90 13.80
CA SER A 306 20.04 -12.46 13.60
C SER A 306 18.96 -11.96 12.66
N ASP A 307 18.37 -10.79 12.96
CA ASP A 307 17.70 -10.00 11.92
C ASP A 307 18.68 -8.94 11.39
N ASN A 308 18.83 -8.93 10.06
CA ASN A 308 19.67 -8.02 9.29
C ASN A 308 18.82 -7.27 8.23
N SER A 309 17.51 -7.18 8.45
CA SER A 309 16.55 -6.55 7.53
C SER A 309 16.93 -5.09 7.21
N ARG A 310 17.11 -4.79 5.92
CA ARG A 310 17.57 -3.48 5.43
C ARG A 310 16.78 -2.31 6.02
N GLY A 311 17.46 -1.24 6.45
CA GLY A 311 16.87 -0.09 7.12
C GLY A 311 16.57 -0.27 8.61
N LEU A 312 16.40 -1.51 9.11
CA LEU A 312 16.32 -1.77 10.55
C LEU A 312 17.73 -1.89 11.17
N PRO A 313 17.88 -1.66 12.49
CA PRO A 313 19.11 -2.01 13.19
C PRO A 313 19.37 -3.52 13.09
N GLY A 314 20.54 -3.92 12.58
CA GLY A 314 20.93 -5.32 12.52
C GLY A 314 21.30 -5.85 13.91
N ILE A 315 20.55 -6.83 14.43
CA ILE A 315 20.73 -7.36 15.78
C ILE A 315 21.20 -8.81 15.74
N TYR A 316 22.45 -9.04 16.16
CA TYR A 316 23.03 -10.38 16.29
C TYR A 316 22.29 -11.22 17.34
N LEU A 317 21.73 -12.35 16.92
CA LEU A 317 20.88 -13.23 17.74
C LEU A 317 19.73 -12.46 18.44
N GLY A 318 19.17 -11.44 17.78
CA GLY A 318 18.06 -10.63 18.27
C GLY A 318 16.67 -11.17 17.95
N ALA A 319 16.56 -12.21 17.11
CA ALA A 319 15.28 -12.71 16.61
C ALA A 319 15.13 -14.22 16.76
N VAL A 320 13.91 -14.69 16.60
CA VAL A 320 13.53 -16.10 16.44
C VAL A 320 12.83 -16.26 15.09
N GLN A 321 13.16 -17.36 14.41
CA GLN A 321 12.41 -17.86 13.26
C GLN A 321 11.89 -19.27 13.57
N TYR A 322 10.88 -19.73 12.83
CA TYR A 322 10.33 -21.07 12.98
C TYR A 322 10.55 -21.88 11.70
N ASN A 323 11.35 -22.96 11.82
CA ASN A 323 11.84 -23.81 10.73
C ASN A 323 10.81 -24.87 10.30
N GLY A 324 9.58 -24.43 10.06
CA GLY A 324 8.47 -25.23 9.53
C GLY A 324 7.35 -24.33 9.00
N PRO A 325 6.38 -24.88 8.26
CA PRO A 325 5.23 -24.10 7.79
C PRO A 325 4.41 -23.57 8.97
N PRO A 326 3.79 -22.38 8.88
CA PRO A 326 2.85 -21.91 9.88
C PRO A 326 1.77 -22.97 10.15
N PRO A 327 1.53 -23.41 11.41
CA PRO A 327 0.59 -24.50 11.70
C PRO A 327 -0.85 -24.22 11.28
N ASN A 328 -1.24 -22.94 11.28
CA ASN A 328 -2.52 -22.44 10.77
C ASN A 328 -2.23 -21.54 9.55
N PRO A 329 -2.03 -22.12 8.35
CA PRO A 329 -1.66 -21.37 7.15
C PRO A 329 -2.88 -20.71 6.50
N GLY A 330 -2.64 -19.60 5.79
CA GLY A 330 -3.68 -18.84 5.09
C GLY A 330 -3.75 -17.39 5.57
N MET A 331 -4.74 -16.66 5.04
CA MET A 331 -5.05 -15.29 5.45
C MET A 331 -6.06 -15.34 6.61
N PRO A 332 -5.81 -14.65 7.73
CA PRO A 332 -6.75 -14.63 8.85
C PRO A 332 -7.98 -13.75 8.51
N PRO A 333 -9.16 -13.98 9.13
CA PRO A 333 -10.44 -13.37 8.70
C PRO A 333 -10.50 -11.85 8.75
N GLU A 334 -9.67 -11.23 9.59
CA GLU A 334 -9.57 -9.78 9.78
C GLU A 334 -8.80 -9.10 8.64
N CYS A 335 -7.98 -9.88 7.92
CA CYS A 335 -7.17 -9.43 6.79
C CYS A 335 -7.88 -9.59 5.44
N LYS A 336 -7.51 -8.74 4.50
CA LYS A 336 -8.00 -8.71 3.11
C LYS A 336 -6.80 -8.77 2.15
N PRO A 337 -6.96 -9.34 0.94
CA PRO A 337 -5.88 -9.37 -0.05
C PRO A 337 -5.35 -7.97 -0.39
N CYS A 338 -4.03 -7.83 -0.40
CA CYS A 338 -3.38 -6.59 -0.77
C CYS A 338 -3.66 -6.24 -2.24
N LYS A 339 -4.09 -5.00 -2.48
CA LYS A 339 -4.53 -4.55 -3.81
C LYS A 339 -3.36 -4.28 -4.73
N ALA A 340 -3.51 -4.68 -5.99
CA ALA A 340 -2.59 -4.29 -7.05
C ALA A 340 -2.58 -2.76 -7.22
N ILE A 341 -1.41 -2.22 -7.56
CA ILE A 341 -1.21 -0.79 -7.79
C ILE A 341 -2.03 -0.38 -9.03
N PRO A 342 -2.86 0.67 -8.96
CA PRO A 342 -3.66 1.08 -10.11
C PRO A 342 -2.78 1.72 -11.19
N GLY A 343 -3.17 1.50 -12.45
CA GLY A 343 -2.57 2.18 -13.60
C GLY A 343 -2.76 3.69 -13.54
N ILE A 344 -1.91 4.42 -14.25
CA ILE A 344 -1.87 5.88 -14.30
C ILE A 344 -2.84 6.37 -15.41
N PRO A 345 -3.96 7.04 -15.08
CA PRO A 345 -4.90 7.54 -16.09
C PRO A 345 -4.21 8.56 -16.99
N GLY A 346 -4.27 8.36 -18.31
CA GLY A 346 -3.52 9.16 -19.29
C GLY A 346 -2.17 8.57 -19.70
N ILE A 347 -1.75 7.43 -19.13
CA ILE A 347 -0.61 6.61 -19.59
C ILE A 347 -1.07 5.20 -19.91
N ASP A 348 -1.60 4.52 -18.89
CA ASP A 348 -2.01 3.13 -18.98
C ASP A 348 -3.46 3.09 -19.48
N GLN A 349 -3.78 2.16 -20.38
CA GLN A 349 -5.16 1.98 -20.83
C GLN A 349 -6.03 1.54 -19.63
N PRO A 350 -7.27 2.06 -19.48
CA PRO A 350 -8.17 1.57 -18.45
C PRO A 350 -8.39 0.06 -18.65
N PRO A 351 -8.42 -0.75 -17.58
CA PRO A 351 -8.61 -2.19 -17.71
C PRO A 351 -9.93 -2.46 -18.42
N ALA A 352 -9.90 -3.37 -19.40
CA ALA A 352 -11.02 -3.66 -20.29
C ALA A 352 -12.15 -4.48 -19.62
N THR A 353 -12.56 -4.10 -18.42
CA THR A 353 -13.76 -4.55 -17.70
C THR A 353 -13.97 -3.71 -16.42
N SER A 354 -15.24 -3.57 -16.00
CA SER A 354 -15.77 -3.06 -14.70
C SER A 354 -16.12 -1.58 -14.53
N TYR A 355 -15.59 -0.63 -15.31
CA TYR A 355 -16.04 0.78 -15.26
C TYR A 355 -16.66 1.23 -16.60
N SER A 356 -17.99 1.38 -16.63
CA SER A 356 -18.69 2.03 -17.74
C SER A 356 -18.42 3.54 -17.72
N ILE A 357 -17.42 3.97 -18.48
CA ILE A 357 -17.20 5.38 -18.82
C ILE A 357 -17.99 5.64 -20.11
N ASP A 358 -19.18 6.24 -19.97
CA ASP A 358 -19.99 6.70 -21.12
C ASP A 358 -19.23 7.79 -21.89
N THR A 359 -18.46 7.36 -22.87
CA THR A 359 -17.59 8.22 -23.69
C THR A 359 -18.41 8.80 -24.84
N THR A 360 -19.34 9.69 -24.48
CA THR A 360 -20.28 10.33 -25.42
C THR A 360 -19.59 11.42 -26.24
N THR A 361 -18.66 11.03 -27.12
CA THR A 361 -18.01 11.93 -28.07
C THR A 361 -19.03 12.41 -29.11
N THR A 362 -19.59 13.59 -28.92
CA THR A 362 -20.52 14.21 -29.86
C THR A 362 -19.80 14.69 -31.12
N LEU A 363 -19.84 13.88 -32.18
CA LEU A 363 -19.66 14.33 -33.56
C LEU A 363 -21.01 14.33 -34.29
N PRO A 364 -21.27 15.26 -35.23
CA PRO A 364 -22.59 15.37 -35.86
C PRO A 364 -22.89 14.18 -36.76
N LYS A 365 -24.12 13.65 -36.65
CA LYS A 365 -24.66 12.64 -37.56
C LYS A 365 -25.04 13.30 -38.90
N PRO A 366 -24.67 12.75 -40.06
CA PRO A 366 -25.26 13.16 -41.34
C PRO A 366 -26.77 12.87 -41.37
N THR A 367 -27.55 13.83 -41.82
CA THR A 367 -28.97 13.64 -42.14
C THR A 367 -29.10 12.91 -43.47
N ASP A 368 -29.94 11.88 -43.52
CA ASP A 368 -30.68 11.48 -44.71
C ASP A 368 -32.01 10.85 -44.26
N GLU A 369 -33.09 11.19 -44.97
CA GLU A 369 -34.48 10.78 -44.71
C GLU A 369 -34.95 9.90 -45.89
N PRO A 370 -35.75 8.84 -45.67
CA PRO A 370 -35.96 7.82 -46.71
C PRO A 370 -36.91 8.27 -47.84
N THR A 371 -36.80 7.62 -48.99
CA THR A 371 -37.76 7.68 -50.09
C THR A 371 -38.02 6.26 -50.60
N GLU A 372 -39.27 5.97 -51.01
CA GLU A 372 -39.81 4.62 -51.16
C GLU A 372 -40.14 4.24 -52.62
N VAL A 373 -39.89 2.96 -52.98
CA VAL A 373 -40.65 2.14 -53.98
C VAL A 373 -40.46 2.58 -55.48
N PRO A 374 -40.60 1.70 -56.52
CA PRO A 374 -41.01 0.28 -56.57
C PRO A 374 -40.02 -0.73 -57.22
N GLU A 375 -40.46 -2.01 -57.19
CA GLU A 375 -40.17 -3.15 -58.09
C GLU A 375 -39.94 -2.81 -59.59
N ILE A 376 -39.35 -3.68 -60.44
CA ILE A 376 -39.08 -5.14 -60.36
C ILE A 376 -37.58 -5.44 -60.71
N THR A 377 -37.03 -6.60 -61.17
CA THR A 377 -37.52 -7.81 -61.87
C THR A 377 -36.58 -9.03 -61.63
N THR A 378 -37.04 -10.25 -61.98
CA THR A 378 -36.40 -11.55 -61.73
C THR A 378 -35.21 -11.93 -62.63
N THR A 379 -34.18 -12.59 -62.07
CA THR A 379 -33.55 -13.79 -62.71
C THR A 379 -32.90 -14.70 -61.65
N GLN A 380 -32.80 -16.01 -61.92
CA GLN A 380 -32.34 -17.03 -60.96
C GLN A 380 -30.88 -17.45 -61.18
N SER A 381 -30.16 -17.86 -60.12
CA SER A 381 -29.30 -19.07 -60.13
C SER A 381 -28.71 -19.47 -58.77
N SER A 382 -28.58 -20.79 -58.59
CA SER A 382 -27.66 -21.55 -57.71
C SER A 382 -27.46 -21.17 -56.22
N THR A 383 -27.74 -22.15 -55.36
CA THR A 383 -27.47 -22.14 -53.91
C THR A 383 -26.06 -22.63 -53.54
N THR A 384 -25.37 -21.93 -52.64
CA THR A 384 -24.37 -22.55 -51.74
C THR A 384 -24.35 -21.87 -50.36
N LYS A 385 -24.68 -22.59 -49.28
CA LYS A 385 -24.44 -22.09 -47.91
C LYS A 385 -22.94 -22.09 -47.63
N LYS A 386 -22.38 -20.96 -47.18
CA LYS A 386 -21.06 -20.93 -46.51
C LYS A 386 -21.23 -20.83 -44.99
N GLN A 387 -20.55 -21.73 -44.30
CA GLN A 387 -20.48 -21.84 -42.85
C GLN A 387 -19.47 -20.82 -42.30
N PRO A 388 -19.64 -20.25 -41.08
CA PRO A 388 -18.72 -19.25 -40.54
C PRO A 388 -17.33 -19.85 -40.26
N ASN A 389 -16.28 -19.14 -40.69
CA ASN A 389 -14.89 -19.56 -40.51
C ASN A 389 -14.44 -19.38 -39.04
N ILE A 390 -14.34 -20.48 -38.30
CA ILE A 390 -13.66 -20.49 -36.99
C ILE A 390 -12.14 -20.42 -37.24
N LYS A 391 -11.48 -19.39 -36.74
CA LYS A 391 -10.01 -19.29 -36.71
C LYS A 391 -9.47 -19.93 -35.44
N THR A 392 -9.03 -21.18 -35.52
CA THR A 392 -8.25 -21.82 -34.44
C THR A 392 -6.84 -21.21 -34.40
N VAL A 393 -6.42 -20.69 -33.24
CA VAL A 393 -5.06 -20.18 -33.02
C VAL A 393 -4.29 -21.20 -32.19
N THR A 394 -3.36 -21.91 -32.82
CA THR A 394 -2.48 -22.87 -32.14
C THR A 394 -1.30 -22.15 -31.50
N VAL A 395 -1.29 -22.04 -30.18
CA VAL A 395 -0.15 -21.48 -29.42
C VAL A 395 0.86 -22.59 -29.13
N GLN A 396 2.06 -22.49 -29.68
CA GLN A 396 3.18 -23.33 -29.25
C GLN A 396 3.84 -22.73 -28.00
N VAL A 397 3.94 -23.52 -26.93
CA VAL A 397 4.60 -23.12 -25.68
C VAL A 397 5.97 -23.80 -25.61
N THR A 398 7.01 -23.10 -26.03
CA THR A 398 8.39 -23.56 -25.92
C THR A 398 8.89 -23.35 -24.49
N ARG A 399 9.06 -24.44 -23.73
CA ARG A 399 9.61 -24.42 -22.37
C ARG A 399 11.13 -24.62 -22.41
N THR A 400 11.89 -23.54 -22.33
CA THR A 400 13.34 -23.62 -22.08
C THR A 400 13.60 -24.20 -20.70
N ILE A 401 14.39 -25.28 -20.62
CA ILE A 401 14.89 -25.85 -19.37
C ILE A 401 16.35 -25.44 -19.26
N THR A 402 16.70 -24.68 -18.22
CA THR A 402 18.10 -24.30 -17.96
C THR A 402 18.75 -25.37 -17.08
N GLU A 403 19.43 -26.32 -17.69
CA GLU A 403 20.27 -27.27 -16.95
C GLU A 403 21.55 -26.57 -16.47
N THR A 404 21.72 -26.46 -15.16
CA THR A 404 22.97 -25.95 -14.55
C THR A 404 23.92 -27.11 -14.33
N ASN A 405 24.80 -27.34 -15.31
CA ASN A 405 25.90 -28.29 -15.18
C ASN A 405 27.02 -27.68 -14.33
N TYR A 406 27.30 -28.29 -13.18
CA TYR A 406 28.46 -27.94 -12.35
C TYR A 406 29.71 -28.64 -12.89
N VAL A 407 30.72 -27.86 -13.27
CA VAL A 407 32.07 -28.37 -13.57
C VAL A 407 32.97 -28.08 -12.37
N THR A 408 33.48 -29.14 -11.75
CA THR A 408 34.47 -29.03 -10.66
C THR A 408 35.87 -29.10 -11.26
N GLU A 409 36.45 -27.94 -11.55
CA GLU A 409 37.85 -27.83 -11.96
C GLU A 409 38.76 -27.99 -10.73
N THR A 410 39.75 -28.88 -10.82
CA THR A 410 40.67 -29.19 -9.71
C THR A 410 42.09 -28.79 -10.10
N ASP A 411 42.48 -27.56 -9.75
CA ASP A 411 43.86 -27.12 -9.93
C ASP A 411 44.81 -27.83 -8.95
N TYR A 412 45.87 -28.42 -9.51
CA TYR A 412 47.00 -28.93 -8.74
C TYR A 412 48.11 -27.87 -8.74
N ILE A 413 48.37 -27.27 -7.57
CA ILE A 413 49.53 -26.39 -7.38
C ILE A 413 50.78 -27.27 -7.29
N SER A 414 51.75 -27.00 -8.19
CA SER A 414 53.08 -27.63 -8.25
C SER A 414 54.13 -26.85 -7.47
#